data_AF-A0A832ESB0-F1
#
_entry.id   AF-A0A832ESB0-F1
#
_cell.length_a   1.000
_cell.length_b   1.000
_cell.length_c   1.000
_cell.angle_alpha   90.00
_cell.angle_beta   90.00
_cell.angle_gamma   90.00
#
_symmetry.space_group_name_H-M   'P 1'
#
loop_
_entity.id
_entity.type
_entity.pdbx_description
1 polymer ?
#
loop_
_entity_poly.entity_id
_entity_poly.type
_entity_poly.pdbx_seq_one_letter_code
_entity_poly.pdbx_strand_id
1 'polypeptide(L)'
;MRARARWAGTWSGCDWRPRRRRRWRGWRNWGGRWRRRHIPMSDDPQFRAQRRRENAAAPRERAPGEWPSRREFLKRVGVVALAAGGTGVLWRAMYDPDGERGKPQMPVVRLKSYRVEPPPGAKVLGIARGNNLEAMLKMAIGAIGGIEHYIRPGDVVLIKPNVAFDRSPKLGATTNPELLSALIRLVRAAGAAEVRVADNPIESPENCFAKTGIAAAARAAGAKLFLPAPASFEMLEVPGAKLIALWPFFYRPF
;
A
#
# COMPACT_ATOMS: atom_id res chain seq x y z
N MET A 1 21.44 -4.44 34.85
CA MET A 1 22.25 -4.38 33.60
C MET A 1 21.77 -3.21 32.72
N ARG A 2 22.41 -2.05 32.83
CA ARG A 2 22.34 -0.95 31.85
C ARG A 2 23.72 -0.30 31.80
N ALA A 3 24.47 -0.57 30.74
CA ALA A 3 25.72 0.11 30.47
C ALA A 3 25.43 1.44 29.74
N ARG A 4 25.91 2.55 30.29
CA ARG A 4 26.15 3.80 29.54
C ARG A 4 27.62 4.15 29.73
N ALA A 5 28.41 3.94 28.68
CA ALA A 5 29.74 4.51 28.56
C ALA A 5 29.62 5.92 27.96
N ARG A 6 30.33 6.87 28.57
CA ARG A 6 30.55 8.24 28.06
C ARG A 6 31.50 8.18 26.87
N TRP A 7 31.36 9.10 25.92
CA TRP A 7 32.52 9.68 25.23
C TRP A 7 32.32 11.18 25.03
N ALA A 8 33.40 11.90 25.35
CA ALA A 8 33.55 13.34 25.33
C ALA A 8 33.82 13.86 23.91
N GLY A 9 33.46 15.13 23.69
CA GLY A 9 33.80 15.88 22.49
C GLY A 9 33.54 17.36 22.71
N THR A 10 34.51 18.06 23.28
CA THR A 10 34.56 19.51 23.42
C THR A 10 34.60 20.17 22.04
N TRP A 11 33.61 20.99 21.72
CA TRP A 11 33.67 21.93 20.60
C TRP A 11 34.13 23.30 21.12
N SER A 12 35.42 23.54 21.03
CA SER A 12 36.04 24.85 21.14
C SER A 12 35.93 25.58 19.79
N GLY A 13 35.45 26.84 19.84
CA GLY A 13 35.78 27.90 18.89
C GLY A 13 35.44 27.68 17.42
N CYS A 14 34.29 28.21 16.98
CA CYS A 14 34.12 28.65 15.60
C CYS A 14 33.51 30.05 15.58
N ASP A 15 34.42 31.03 15.52
CA ASP A 15 34.18 32.44 15.22
C ASP A 15 33.38 32.56 13.91
N TRP A 16 32.13 33.00 14.00
CA TRP A 16 31.20 33.09 12.87
C TRP A 16 31.50 34.35 12.05
N ARG A 17 32.62 34.35 11.31
CA ARG A 17 32.87 35.38 10.30
C ARG A 17 32.06 35.06 9.04
N PRO A 18 31.22 35.98 8.53
CA PRO A 18 30.43 35.71 7.34
C PRO A 18 31.35 35.54 6.13
N ARG A 19 31.41 34.31 5.60
CA ARG A 19 32.04 33.98 4.32
C ARG A 19 31.35 34.80 3.21
N ARG A 20 32.07 35.77 2.65
CA ARG A 20 31.65 36.50 1.45
C ARG A 20 31.28 35.51 0.35
N ARG A 21 30.01 35.51 -0.07
CA ARG A 21 29.50 34.70 -1.19
C ARG A 21 30.25 35.08 -2.46
N ARG A 22 31.17 34.22 -2.92
CA ARG A 22 31.67 34.28 -4.29
C ARG A 22 30.57 33.79 -5.21
N ARG A 23 29.96 34.65 -6.04
CA ARG A 23 29.11 34.15 -7.13
C ARG A 23 29.10 35.00 -8.40
N TRP A 24 29.46 34.27 -9.46
CA TRP A 24 29.19 34.36 -10.90
C TRP A 24 29.62 35.59 -11.72
N ARG A 25 30.42 35.29 -12.76
CA ARG A 25 31.22 36.18 -13.61
C ARG A 25 30.63 36.16 -15.03
N GLY A 26 30.19 37.32 -15.53
CA GLY A 26 29.79 37.47 -16.93
C GLY A 26 30.98 37.83 -17.81
N TRP A 27 31.12 37.16 -18.96
CA TRP A 27 32.15 37.43 -19.96
C TRP A 27 31.53 38.24 -21.11
N ARG A 28 32.19 39.31 -21.56
CA ARG A 28 31.92 39.95 -22.86
C ARG A 28 33.20 40.32 -23.57
N ASN A 29 33.20 40.08 -24.88
CA ASN A 29 34.32 40.22 -25.80
C ASN A 29 34.34 41.65 -26.40
N TRP A 30 35.46 42.34 -26.27
CA TRP A 30 35.81 43.53 -27.06
C TRP A 30 37.24 43.34 -27.55
N GLY A 31 37.42 43.11 -28.85
CA GLY A 31 38.70 43.27 -29.55
C GLY A 31 39.91 42.51 -28.98
N GLY A 32 39.75 41.24 -28.58
CA GLY A 32 40.90 40.32 -28.43
C GLY A 32 41.82 40.50 -27.21
N ARG A 33 41.45 41.30 -26.19
CA ARG A 33 42.26 41.40 -24.95
C ARG A 33 41.41 41.30 -23.69
N TRP A 34 41.48 40.15 -23.01
CA TRP A 34 40.76 39.90 -21.76
C TRP A 34 41.39 40.68 -20.59
N ARG A 35 40.75 41.76 -20.11
CA ARG A 35 41.12 42.39 -18.84
C ARG A 35 40.05 42.17 -17.78
N ARG A 36 40.43 41.56 -16.65
CA ARG A 36 39.58 41.45 -15.45
C ARG A 36 39.48 42.82 -14.79
N ARG A 37 38.33 43.49 -14.87
CA ARG A 37 37.99 44.55 -13.91
C ARG A 37 37.43 43.90 -12.65
N HIS A 38 38.19 43.99 -11.55
CA HIS A 38 37.64 43.78 -10.22
C HIS A 38 36.82 45.02 -9.88
N ILE A 39 35.48 44.91 -9.90
CA ILE A 39 34.61 45.93 -9.33
C ILE A 39 34.45 45.54 -7.86
N PRO A 40 35.04 46.28 -6.89
CA PRO A 40 34.80 46.00 -5.49
C PRO A 40 33.35 46.38 -5.18
N MET A 41 32.49 45.38 -5.04
CA MET A 41 31.18 45.58 -4.42
C MET A 41 31.47 45.70 -2.92
N SER A 42 31.54 46.92 -2.40
CA SER A 42 31.55 47.12 -0.96
C SER A 42 30.20 46.64 -0.42
N ASP A 43 30.21 45.73 0.55
CA ASP A 43 29.02 45.29 1.29
C ASP A 43 28.50 46.39 2.23
N ASP A 44 29.04 47.60 2.13
CA ASP A 44 28.68 48.78 2.88
C ASP A 44 27.23 49.20 2.54
N PRO A 45 26.33 49.22 3.54
CA PRO A 45 24.95 49.68 3.37
C PRO A 45 24.87 51.10 2.81
N GLN A 46 25.79 51.99 3.18
CA GLN A 46 25.81 53.37 2.71
C GLN A 46 26.17 53.43 1.21
N PHE A 47 27.12 52.62 0.75
CA PHE A 47 27.46 52.49 -0.67
C PHE A 47 26.30 51.94 -1.50
N ARG A 48 25.56 50.94 -1.00
CA ARG A 48 24.37 50.41 -1.69
C ARG A 48 23.24 51.43 -1.75
N ALA A 49 23.02 52.17 -0.66
CA ALA A 49 22.05 53.26 -0.63
C ALA A 49 22.43 54.38 -1.60
N GLN A 50 23.71 54.75 -1.64
CA GLN A 50 24.24 55.75 -2.57
C GLN A 50 24.10 55.28 -4.02
N ARG A 51 24.47 54.04 -4.36
CA ARG A 51 24.26 53.46 -5.70
C ARG A 51 22.79 53.38 -6.11
N ARG A 52 21.88 53.12 -5.17
CA ARG A 52 20.44 53.17 -5.44
C ARG A 52 19.98 54.60 -5.71
N ARG A 53 20.48 55.58 -4.95
CA ARG A 53 20.21 57.01 -5.19
C ARG A 53 20.78 57.47 -6.52
N GLU A 54 22.00 57.08 -6.87
CA GLU A 54 22.63 57.38 -8.17
C GLU A 54 21.86 56.74 -9.34
N ASN A 55 21.50 55.45 -9.24
CA ASN A 55 20.71 54.78 -10.27
C ASN A 55 19.27 55.31 -10.37
N ALA A 56 18.71 55.85 -9.27
CA ALA A 56 17.39 56.48 -9.27
C ALA A 56 17.45 57.93 -9.78
N ALA A 57 18.53 58.66 -9.52
CA ALA A 57 18.76 60.04 -9.99
C ALA A 57 19.10 60.09 -11.49
N ALA A 58 19.73 59.04 -12.02
CA ALA A 58 19.92 58.84 -13.45
C ALA A 58 19.44 57.43 -13.83
N PRO A 59 18.11 57.25 -14.01
CA PRO A 59 17.57 56.00 -14.52
C PRO A 59 18.27 55.69 -15.84
N ARG A 60 18.75 54.47 -16.01
CA ARG A 60 19.33 54.06 -17.29
C ARG A 60 18.22 54.02 -18.34
N GLU A 61 18.10 55.11 -19.10
CA GLU A 61 17.31 55.13 -20.32
C GLU A 61 17.98 54.21 -21.34
N ARG A 62 17.24 53.21 -21.80
CA ARG A 62 17.74 52.31 -22.84
C ARG A 62 17.71 53.04 -24.16
N ALA A 63 18.82 53.05 -24.87
CA ALA A 63 18.85 53.62 -26.21
C ALA A 63 17.88 52.84 -27.14
N PRO A 64 17.26 53.49 -28.14
CA PRO A 64 16.31 52.84 -29.05
C PRO A 64 16.85 51.58 -29.75
N GLY A 65 18.17 51.52 -30.01
CA GLY A 65 18.85 50.36 -30.59
C GLY A 65 19.22 49.24 -29.60
N GLU A 66 19.04 49.45 -28.28
CA GLU A 66 19.18 48.39 -27.26
C GLU A 66 17.91 47.54 -27.13
N TRP A 67 16.78 48.00 -27.67
CA TRP A 67 15.54 47.23 -27.68
C TRP A 67 15.59 46.14 -28.75
N PRO A 68 15.14 44.91 -28.44
CA PRO A 68 15.04 43.87 -29.45
C PRO A 68 14.13 44.34 -30.58
N SER A 69 14.55 44.09 -31.82
CA SER A 69 13.65 44.32 -32.96
C SER A 69 12.40 43.45 -32.82
N ARG A 70 11.29 43.81 -33.49
CA ARG A 70 10.05 43.00 -33.49
C ARG A 70 10.33 41.53 -33.83
N ARG A 71 11.20 41.29 -34.81
CA ARG A 71 11.64 39.95 -35.24
C ARG A 71 12.40 39.21 -34.13
N GLU A 72 13.31 39.88 -33.43
CA GLU A 72 14.05 39.28 -32.31
C GLU A 72 13.17 39.01 -31.10
N PHE A 73 12.23 39.91 -30.79
CA PHE A 73 11.23 39.68 -29.75
C PHE A 73 10.40 38.43 -30.06
N LEU A 74 9.84 38.32 -31.27
CA LEU A 74 9.06 37.14 -31.69
C LEU A 74 9.89 35.85 -31.63
N LYS A 75 11.17 35.88 -32.04
CA LYS A 75 12.08 34.73 -31.90
C LYS A 75 12.28 34.34 -30.44
N ARG A 76 12.49 35.30 -29.54
CA ARG A 76 12.67 35.02 -28.11
C ARG A 76 11.41 34.45 -27.47
N VAL A 77 10.24 35.00 -27.80
CA VAL A 77 8.94 34.45 -27.36
C VAL A 77 8.76 33.03 -27.86
N GLY A 78 9.03 32.77 -29.16
CA GLY A 78 8.93 31.44 -29.75
C GLY A 78 9.85 30.42 -29.08
N VAL A 79 11.12 30.76 -28.84
CA VAL A 79 12.08 29.87 -28.15
C VAL A 79 11.65 29.59 -26.71
N VAL A 80 11.20 30.59 -25.97
CA VAL A 80 10.72 30.42 -24.59
C VAL A 80 9.46 29.57 -24.56
N ALA A 81 8.52 29.80 -25.48
CA ALA A 81 7.31 29.00 -25.61
C ALA A 81 7.62 27.54 -25.94
N LEU A 82 8.56 27.29 -26.85
CA LEU A 82 9.03 25.93 -27.19
C LEU A 82 9.69 25.25 -25.99
N ALA A 83 10.56 25.94 -25.25
CA ALA A 83 11.21 25.40 -24.06
C ALA A 83 10.20 25.08 -22.95
N ALA A 84 9.25 25.98 -22.69
CA ALA A 84 8.19 25.77 -21.70
C ALA A 84 7.25 24.63 -22.11
N GLY A 85 6.82 24.59 -23.37
CA GLY A 85 5.97 23.53 -23.92
C GLY A 85 6.67 22.17 -23.89
N GLY A 86 7.92 22.11 -24.33
CA GLY A 86 8.73 20.88 -24.31
C GLY A 86 8.94 20.36 -22.88
N THR A 87 9.15 21.25 -21.91
CA THR A 87 9.26 20.88 -20.50
C THR A 87 7.94 20.33 -19.95
N GLY A 88 6.79 20.91 -20.34
CA GLY A 88 5.47 20.40 -19.97
C GLY A 88 5.17 19.02 -20.54
N VAL A 89 5.54 18.78 -21.81
CA VAL A 89 5.41 17.46 -22.45
C VAL A 89 6.30 16.43 -21.77
N LEU A 90 7.57 16.76 -21.50
CA LEU A 90 8.48 15.87 -20.79
C LEU A 90 7.98 15.56 -19.37
N TRP A 91 7.52 16.58 -18.63
CA TRP A 91 6.92 16.37 -17.31
C TRP A 91 5.73 15.44 -17.39
N ARG A 92 4.79 15.66 -18.32
CA ARG A 92 3.62 14.79 -18.51
C ARG A 92 4.02 13.37 -18.90
N ALA A 93 5.03 13.24 -19.76
CA ALA A 93 5.54 11.95 -20.22
C ALA A 93 6.31 11.21 -19.12
N MET A 94 6.87 11.90 -18.13
CA MET A 94 7.55 11.33 -16.96
C MET A 94 6.66 11.28 -15.70
N TYR A 95 5.45 11.85 -15.76
CA TYR A 95 4.53 11.88 -14.64
C TYR A 95 4.07 10.45 -14.35
N ASP A 96 4.43 9.97 -13.16
CA ASP A 96 4.15 8.63 -12.67
C ASP A 96 3.57 8.79 -11.24
N PRO A 97 2.25 9.04 -11.12
CA PRO A 97 1.63 9.41 -9.85
C PRO A 97 1.59 8.25 -8.84
N ASP A 98 1.51 7.02 -9.34
CA ASP A 98 1.45 5.78 -8.58
C ASP A 98 2.84 5.13 -8.44
N GLY A 99 3.81 5.50 -9.28
CA GLY A 99 5.17 4.93 -9.20
C GLY A 99 5.20 3.48 -9.67
N GLU A 100 4.17 3.04 -10.40
CA GLU A 100 3.99 1.67 -10.85
C GLU A 100 4.52 1.48 -12.29
N ARG A 101 4.92 2.56 -12.95
CA ARG A 101 5.40 2.52 -14.33
C ARG A 101 6.68 1.69 -14.44
N GLY A 102 6.61 0.59 -15.19
CA GLY A 102 7.72 -0.33 -15.39
C GLY A 102 7.82 -1.46 -14.35
N LYS A 103 6.94 -1.50 -13.36
CA LYS A 103 6.83 -2.67 -12.48
C LYS A 103 6.11 -3.82 -13.21
N PRO A 104 6.55 -5.07 -13.03
CA PRO A 104 5.84 -6.22 -13.57
C PRO A 104 4.44 -6.27 -12.96
N GLN A 105 3.43 -6.25 -13.82
CA GLN A 105 2.03 -6.43 -13.41
C GLN A 105 1.87 -7.89 -12.98
N MET A 106 1.67 -8.12 -11.68
CA MET A 106 1.41 -9.48 -11.20
C MET A 106 0.07 -9.95 -11.74
N PRO A 107 -0.05 -11.22 -12.19
CA PRO A 107 -1.34 -11.77 -12.57
C PRO A 107 -2.28 -11.69 -11.37
N VAL A 108 -3.41 -11.01 -11.56
CA VAL A 108 -4.40 -10.81 -10.50
C VAL A 108 -5.49 -11.85 -10.65
N VAL A 109 -5.81 -12.52 -9.55
CA VAL A 109 -6.84 -13.55 -9.52
C VAL A 109 -8.19 -12.91 -9.18
N ARG A 110 -9.26 -13.45 -9.78
CA ARG A 110 -10.64 -13.13 -9.44
C ARG A 110 -11.38 -14.40 -9.06
N LEU A 111 -12.08 -14.38 -7.93
CA LEU A 111 -12.95 -15.47 -7.53
C LEU A 111 -14.35 -15.28 -8.11
N LYS A 112 -15.00 -16.38 -8.48
CA LYS A 112 -16.45 -16.38 -8.69
C LYS A 112 -17.17 -16.07 -7.38
N SER A 113 -18.40 -15.57 -7.48
CA SER A 113 -19.26 -15.45 -6.30
C SER A 113 -19.67 -16.84 -5.81
N TYR A 114 -19.44 -17.11 -4.52
CA TYR A 114 -19.93 -18.30 -3.81
C TYR A 114 -21.18 -18.01 -2.97
N ARG A 115 -21.76 -16.82 -3.10
CA ARG A 115 -22.95 -16.41 -2.35
C ARG A 115 -24.16 -17.20 -2.85
N VAL A 116 -24.85 -17.85 -1.92
CA VAL A 116 -26.16 -18.47 -2.12
C VAL A 116 -27.19 -17.62 -1.40
N GLU A 117 -28.21 -17.16 -2.11
CA GLU A 117 -29.28 -16.37 -1.47
C GLU A 117 -30.09 -17.26 -0.53
N PRO A 118 -30.54 -16.75 0.65
CA PRO A 118 -31.40 -17.50 1.55
C PRO A 118 -32.70 -17.95 0.86
N PRO A 119 -33.29 -19.10 1.25
CA PRO A 119 -34.57 -19.51 0.71
C PRO A 119 -35.68 -18.53 1.12
N PRO A 120 -36.75 -18.39 0.32
CA PRO A 120 -37.88 -17.54 0.68
C PRO A 120 -38.44 -17.87 2.07
N GLY A 121 -38.55 -16.86 2.94
CA GLY A 121 -39.06 -17.02 4.31
C GLY A 121 -38.05 -17.51 5.35
N ALA A 122 -36.84 -17.91 4.94
CA ALA A 122 -35.79 -18.30 5.87
C ALA A 122 -35.28 -17.13 6.72
N LYS A 123 -34.80 -17.42 7.92
CA LYS A 123 -34.18 -16.43 8.79
C LYS A 123 -32.72 -16.22 8.35
N VAL A 124 -32.22 -15.01 8.51
CA VAL A 124 -30.80 -14.69 8.26
C VAL A 124 -29.90 -15.26 9.36
N LEU A 125 -30.46 -15.54 10.54
CA LEU A 125 -29.74 -16.02 11.72
C LEU A 125 -30.52 -17.16 12.39
N GLY A 126 -29.84 -18.30 12.59
CA GLY A 126 -30.33 -19.41 13.38
C GLY A 126 -29.63 -19.47 14.74
N ILE A 127 -30.41 -19.59 15.81
CA ILE A 127 -29.89 -19.72 17.18
C ILE A 127 -30.48 -20.99 17.80
N ALA A 128 -29.62 -21.85 18.30
CA ALA A 128 -30.02 -23.03 19.07
C ALA A 128 -29.37 -22.99 20.46
N ARG A 129 -30.11 -23.47 21.47
CA ARG A 129 -29.65 -23.56 22.85
C ARG A 129 -29.90 -24.97 23.38
N GLY A 130 -29.00 -25.48 24.20
CA GLY A 130 -29.08 -26.82 24.76
C GLY A 130 -27.70 -27.38 25.10
N ASN A 131 -27.65 -28.66 25.42
CA ASN A 131 -26.43 -29.36 25.87
C ASN A 131 -25.93 -30.40 24.84
N ASN A 132 -26.69 -30.64 23.77
CA ASN A 132 -26.29 -31.54 22.70
C ASN A 132 -25.82 -30.72 21.49
N LEU A 133 -24.51 -30.72 21.27
CA LEU A 133 -23.85 -29.93 20.23
C LEU A 133 -24.35 -30.25 18.82
N GLU A 134 -24.51 -31.53 18.48
CA GLU A 134 -24.92 -31.95 17.14
C GLU A 134 -26.39 -31.57 16.87
N ALA A 135 -27.27 -31.76 17.86
CA ALA A 135 -28.66 -31.33 17.75
C ALA A 135 -28.77 -29.81 17.62
N MET A 136 -27.99 -29.05 18.40
CA MET A 136 -27.95 -27.59 18.29
C MET A 136 -27.47 -27.11 16.92
N LEU A 137 -26.42 -27.73 16.38
CA LEU A 137 -25.91 -27.39 15.05
C LEU A 137 -27.00 -27.62 13.98
N LYS A 138 -27.67 -28.77 14.00
CA LYS A 138 -28.75 -29.09 13.05
C LYS A 138 -29.92 -28.11 13.17
N MET A 139 -30.34 -27.77 14.39
CA MET A 139 -31.42 -26.78 14.61
C MET A 139 -31.03 -25.38 14.12
N ALA A 140 -29.80 -24.93 14.40
CA ALA A 140 -29.32 -23.60 13.99
C ALA A 140 -29.23 -23.50 12.46
N ILE A 141 -28.70 -24.54 11.79
CA ILE A 141 -28.65 -24.58 10.32
C ILE A 141 -30.05 -24.74 9.72
N GLY A 142 -30.93 -25.54 10.33
CA GLY A 142 -32.32 -25.68 9.90
C GLY A 142 -33.07 -24.36 9.88
N ALA A 143 -32.85 -23.50 10.89
CA ALA A 143 -33.48 -22.18 10.98
C ALA A 143 -33.10 -21.21 9.84
N ILE A 144 -31.95 -21.42 9.18
CA ILE A 144 -31.52 -20.62 8.02
C ILE A 144 -31.85 -21.30 6.68
N GLY A 145 -32.51 -22.45 6.67
CA GLY A 145 -32.95 -23.14 5.45
C GLY A 145 -32.39 -24.56 5.25
N GLY A 146 -31.59 -25.07 6.19
CA GLY A 146 -30.98 -26.40 6.07
C GLY A 146 -29.67 -26.38 5.31
N ILE A 147 -28.84 -27.41 5.49
CA ILE A 147 -27.49 -27.44 4.90
C ILE A 147 -27.53 -27.66 3.39
N GLU A 148 -28.54 -28.41 2.93
CA GLU A 148 -28.78 -28.82 1.55
C GLU A 148 -29.21 -27.65 0.65
N HIS A 149 -29.70 -26.55 1.24
CA HIS A 149 -29.96 -25.30 0.50
C HIS A 149 -28.66 -24.65 0.02
N TYR A 150 -27.60 -24.76 0.84
CA TYR A 150 -26.32 -24.10 0.60
C TYR A 150 -25.30 -24.99 -0.09
N ILE A 151 -25.49 -26.32 -0.07
CA ILE A 151 -24.53 -27.30 -0.57
C ILE A 151 -25.25 -28.23 -1.53
N ARG A 152 -24.70 -28.34 -2.74
CA ARG A 152 -25.17 -29.25 -3.78
C ARG A 152 -24.29 -30.51 -3.81
N PRO A 153 -24.86 -31.66 -4.19
CA PRO A 153 -24.06 -32.86 -4.44
C PRO A 153 -22.93 -32.58 -5.45
N GLY A 154 -21.72 -32.97 -5.11
CA GLY A 154 -20.52 -32.71 -5.91
C GLY A 154 -19.76 -31.44 -5.55
N ASP A 155 -20.28 -30.58 -4.66
CA ASP A 155 -19.59 -29.36 -4.26
C ASP A 155 -18.29 -29.65 -3.51
N VAL A 156 -17.31 -28.77 -3.72
CA VAL A 156 -16.12 -28.67 -2.87
C VAL A 156 -16.36 -27.56 -1.87
N VAL A 157 -16.40 -27.91 -0.58
CA VAL A 157 -16.81 -26.99 0.49
C VAL A 157 -15.60 -26.64 1.35
N LEU A 158 -15.26 -25.36 1.41
CA LEU A 158 -14.23 -24.82 2.30
C LEU A 158 -14.86 -24.32 3.61
N ILE A 159 -14.42 -24.87 4.74
CA ILE A 159 -14.80 -24.43 6.09
C ILE A 159 -13.64 -23.61 6.66
N LYS A 160 -13.94 -22.37 7.07
CA LYS A 160 -13.00 -21.47 7.73
C LYS A 160 -13.29 -21.38 9.24
N PRO A 161 -12.71 -22.26 10.08
CA PRO A 161 -12.80 -22.10 11.53
C PRO A 161 -12.08 -20.82 11.99
N ASN A 162 -12.24 -20.46 13.26
CA ASN A 162 -11.38 -19.49 13.92
C ASN A 162 -10.23 -20.25 14.59
N VAL A 163 -9.01 -20.10 14.08
CA VAL A 163 -7.78 -20.79 14.54
C VAL A 163 -6.65 -19.76 14.77
N ALA A 164 -7.01 -18.54 15.17
CA ALA A 164 -6.08 -17.41 15.19
C ALA A 164 -4.90 -17.53 16.19
N PHE A 165 -5.09 -18.29 17.27
CA PHE A 165 -4.14 -18.39 18.39
C PHE A 165 -3.85 -19.84 18.77
N ASP A 166 -2.64 -20.11 19.25
CA ASP A 166 -2.14 -21.42 19.65
C ASP A 166 -2.64 -21.88 21.04
N ARG A 167 -3.88 -21.53 21.37
CA ARG A 167 -4.49 -21.72 22.68
C ARG A 167 -5.32 -23.00 22.75
N SER A 168 -5.45 -23.54 23.96
CA SER A 168 -6.33 -24.68 24.23
C SER A 168 -7.78 -24.34 23.87
N PRO A 169 -8.54 -25.28 23.25
CA PRO A 169 -9.94 -25.05 22.90
C PRO A 169 -10.83 -24.76 24.11
N LYS A 170 -10.43 -25.20 25.31
CA LYS A 170 -11.15 -24.93 26.57
C LYS A 170 -11.25 -23.44 26.91
N LEU A 171 -10.37 -22.60 26.36
CA LEU A 171 -10.38 -21.14 26.58
C LEU A 171 -11.41 -20.40 25.70
N GLY A 172 -12.04 -21.07 24.74
CA GLY A 172 -13.03 -20.44 23.85
C GLY A 172 -12.45 -19.44 22.84
N ALA A 173 -11.13 -19.35 22.72
CA ALA A 173 -10.44 -18.47 21.76
C ALA A 173 -10.37 -19.04 20.32
N THR A 174 -10.74 -20.30 20.14
CA THR A 174 -10.76 -21.05 18.87
C THR A 174 -12.15 -21.68 18.68
N THR A 175 -12.51 -22.01 17.44
CA THR A 175 -13.70 -22.85 17.19
C THR A 175 -13.58 -24.17 17.96
N ASN A 176 -14.69 -24.66 18.52
CA ASN A 176 -14.72 -25.96 19.19
C ASN A 176 -14.45 -27.10 18.16
N PRO A 177 -13.45 -27.97 18.39
CA PRO A 177 -13.13 -29.08 17.46
C PRO A 177 -14.27 -30.09 17.24
N GLU A 178 -15.10 -30.33 18.25
CA GLU A 178 -16.28 -31.20 18.13
C GLU A 178 -17.34 -30.58 17.21
N LEU A 179 -17.53 -29.25 17.29
CA LEU A 179 -18.42 -28.52 16.40
C LEU A 179 -17.96 -28.61 14.95
N LEU A 180 -16.65 -28.42 14.71
CA LEU A 180 -16.08 -28.58 13.38
C LEU A 180 -16.30 -30.00 12.84
N SER A 181 -16.05 -31.03 13.67
CA SER A 181 -16.24 -32.43 13.28
C SER A 181 -17.70 -32.73 12.93
N ALA A 182 -18.66 -32.21 13.71
CA ALA A 182 -20.08 -32.34 13.43
C ALA A 182 -20.48 -31.63 12.12
N LEU A 183 -19.96 -30.43 11.87
CA LEU A 183 -20.21 -29.68 10.64
C LEU A 183 -19.66 -30.40 9.41
N ILE A 184 -18.42 -30.91 9.48
CA ILE A 184 -17.83 -31.66 8.36
C ILE A 184 -18.70 -32.88 8.02
N ARG A 185 -19.15 -33.64 9.02
CA ARG A 185 -20.05 -34.79 8.80
C ARG A 185 -21.36 -34.36 8.12
N LEU A 186 -21.95 -33.25 8.56
CA LEU A 186 -23.19 -32.71 7.99
C LEU A 186 -22.99 -32.25 6.53
N VAL A 187 -21.90 -31.56 6.24
CA VAL A 187 -21.52 -31.13 4.89
C VAL A 187 -21.32 -32.33 3.95
N ARG A 188 -20.65 -33.38 4.42
CA ARG A 188 -20.47 -34.62 3.63
C ARG A 188 -21.79 -35.35 3.41
N ALA A 189 -22.66 -35.39 4.42
CA ALA A 189 -23.99 -35.99 4.31
C ALA A 189 -24.87 -35.26 3.28
N ALA A 190 -24.67 -33.94 3.09
CA ALA A 190 -25.32 -33.16 2.03
C ALA A 190 -24.79 -33.46 0.61
N GLY A 191 -23.78 -34.33 0.47
CA GLY A 191 -23.25 -34.78 -0.83
C GLY A 191 -22.03 -34.02 -1.33
N ALA A 192 -21.35 -33.23 -0.49
CA ALA A 192 -20.10 -32.57 -0.87
C ALA A 192 -19.05 -33.62 -1.32
N ALA A 193 -18.42 -33.38 -2.48
CA ALA A 193 -17.36 -34.24 -3.01
C ALA A 193 -16.08 -34.13 -2.17
N GLU A 194 -15.79 -32.94 -1.65
CA GLU A 194 -14.63 -32.68 -0.81
C GLU A 194 -14.95 -31.61 0.23
N VAL A 195 -14.44 -31.81 1.45
CA VAL A 195 -14.46 -30.79 2.50
C VAL A 195 -13.04 -30.36 2.77
N ARG A 196 -12.77 -29.06 2.62
CA ARG A 196 -11.50 -28.41 2.89
C ARG A 196 -11.62 -27.63 4.18
N VAL A 197 -10.57 -27.63 5.01
CA VAL A 197 -10.46 -26.79 6.19
C VAL A 197 -9.22 -25.92 6.04
N ALA A 198 -9.40 -24.61 6.16
CA ALA A 198 -8.30 -23.65 6.09
C ALA A 198 -8.60 -22.41 6.93
N ASP A 199 -7.57 -21.80 7.49
CA ASP A 199 -7.62 -20.48 8.13
C ASP A 199 -6.25 -19.82 7.96
N ASN A 200 -6.15 -18.52 8.23
CA ASN A 200 -4.88 -17.79 8.23
C ASN A 200 -4.58 -17.23 9.63
N PRO A 201 -3.92 -18.01 10.51
CA PRO A 201 -3.65 -17.60 11.89
C PRO A 201 -2.71 -16.41 12.01
N ILE A 202 -2.75 -15.74 13.17
CA ILE A 202 -1.85 -14.64 13.51
C ILE A 202 -0.49 -15.21 14.00
N GLU A 203 -0.54 -16.30 14.75
CA GLU A 203 0.64 -17.05 15.23
C GLU A 203 1.03 -18.17 14.23
N SER A 204 1.97 -19.05 14.61
CA SER A 204 2.40 -20.16 13.74
C SER A 204 1.22 -21.06 13.36
N PRO A 205 0.90 -21.21 12.05
CA PRO A 205 -0.24 -22.00 11.62
C PRO A 205 -0.17 -23.45 12.09
N GLU A 206 1.00 -24.07 12.04
CA GLU A 206 1.22 -25.45 12.48
C GLU A 206 0.84 -25.62 13.96
N ASN A 207 1.31 -24.70 14.81
CA ASN A 207 1.04 -24.72 16.24
C ASN A 207 -0.43 -24.43 16.53
N CYS A 208 -1.04 -23.45 15.85
CA CYS A 208 -2.44 -23.12 16.04
C CYS A 208 -3.33 -24.30 15.68
N PHE A 209 -3.15 -24.91 14.51
CA PHE A 209 -3.95 -26.04 14.08
C PHE A 209 -3.72 -27.31 14.93
N ALA A 210 -2.51 -27.53 15.42
CA ALA A 210 -2.20 -28.66 16.30
C ALA A 210 -2.78 -28.46 17.72
N LYS A 211 -2.45 -27.36 18.40
CA LYS A 211 -2.79 -27.14 19.83
C LYS A 211 -4.28 -26.89 20.06
N THR A 212 -4.97 -26.28 19.08
CA THR A 212 -6.43 -26.09 19.15
C THR A 212 -7.21 -27.39 18.96
N GLY A 213 -6.56 -28.45 18.45
CA GLY A 213 -7.21 -29.72 18.10
C GLY A 213 -7.94 -29.71 16.76
N ILE A 214 -7.96 -28.58 16.05
CA ILE A 214 -8.65 -28.43 14.76
C ILE A 214 -8.07 -29.35 13.69
N ALA A 215 -6.75 -29.51 13.63
CA ALA A 215 -6.12 -30.42 12.67
C ALA A 215 -6.57 -31.88 12.86
N ALA A 216 -6.63 -32.34 14.12
CA ALA A 216 -7.04 -33.69 14.45
C ALA A 216 -8.53 -33.90 14.13
N ALA A 217 -9.39 -32.97 14.55
CA ALA A 217 -10.82 -32.99 14.25
C ALA A 217 -11.11 -33.02 12.75
N ALA A 218 -10.47 -32.13 11.97
CA ALA A 218 -10.66 -32.06 10.53
C ALA A 218 -10.31 -33.38 9.83
N ARG A 219 -9.12 -33.93 10.13
CA ARG A 219 -8.66 -35.19 9.53
C ARG A 219 -9.52 -36.37 9.92
N ALA A 220 -9.87 -36.49 11.21
CA ALA A 220 -10.72 -37.57 11.71
C ALA A 220 -12.13 -37.55 11.07
N ALA A 221 -12.67 -36.36 10.79
CA ALA A 221 -13.95 -36.19 10.11
C ALA A 221 -13.86 -36.33 8.57
N GLY A 222 -12.67 -36.59 8.02
CA GLY A 222 -12.45 -36.81 6.58
C GLY A 222 -12.32 -35.54 5.74
N ALA A 223 -11.98 -34.40 6.35
CA ALA A 223 -11.66 -33.17 5.62
C ALA A 223 -10.17 -33.07 5.29
N LYS A 224 -9.86 -32.39 4.18
CA LYS A 224 -8.48 -32.03 3.79
C LYS A 224 -8.09 -30.72 4.47
N LEU A 225 -6.98 -30.74 5.21
CA LEU A 225 -6.45 -29.56 5.89
C LEU A 225 -5.45 -28.82 4.99
N PHE A 226 -5.64 -27.51 4.85
CA PHE A 226 -4.74 -26.61 4.14
C PHE A 226 -4.15 -25.61 5.12
N LEU A 227 -2.83 -25.63 5.27
CA LEU A 227 -2.10 -24.64 6.06
C LEU A 227 -1.60 -23.51 5.15
N PRO A 228 -1.66 -22.25 5.61
CA PRO A 228 -1.11 -21.13 4.87
C PRO A 228 0.41 -21.24 4.84
N ALA A 229 0.99 -20.95 3.67
CA ALA A 229 2.42 -20.82 3.46
C ALA A 229 2.62 -19.67 2.46
N PRO A 230 3.79 -18.98 2.42
CA PRO A 230 3.99 -17.83 1.55
C PRO A 230 3.61 -18.08 0.07
N ALA A 231 3.95 -19.26 -0.46
CA ALA A 231 3.65 -19.66 -1.83
C ALA A 231 2.18 -20.07 -2.07
N SER A 232 1.33 -20.03 -1.05
CA SER A 232 -0.10 -20.35 -1.15
C SER A 232 -0.98 -19.11 -1.31
N PHE A 233 -0.38 -17.92 -1.30
CA PHE A 233 -1.08 -16.64 -1.43
C PHE A 233 -0.97 -16.10 -2.84
N GLU A 234 -2.08 -15.59 -3.34
CA GLU A 234 -2.16 -14.89 -4.63
C GLU A 234 -2.74 -13.50 -4.41
N MET A 235 -2.40 -12.55 -5.29
CA MET A 235 -3.05 -11.24 -5.27
C MET A 235 -4.46 -11.38 -5.84
N LEU A 236 -5.46 -11.20 -4.97
CA LEU A 236 -6.87 -11.24 -5.33
C LEU A 236 -7.38 -9.82 -5.59
N GLU A 237 -8.07 -9.64 -6.70
CA GLU A 237 -8.90 -8.45 -6.93
C GLU A 237 -10.29 -8.64 -6.35
N VAL A 238 -10.77 -7.61 -5.67
CA VAL A 238 -12.15 -7.54 -5.16
C VAL A 238 -12.95 -6.57 -6.03
N PRO A 239 -13.80 -7.06 -6.95
CA PRO A 239 -14.59 -6.20 -7.83
C PRO A 239 -15.47 -5.24 -7.02
N GLY A 240 -15.37 -3.95 -7.33
CA GLY A 240 -16.15 -2.90 -6.66
C GLY A 240 -15.64 -2.45 -5.29
N ALA A 241 -14.49 -2.96 -4.82
CA ALA A 241 -13.89 -2.49 -3.57
C ALA A 241 -13.37 -1.05 -3.69
N LYS A 242 -13.69 -0.22 -2.69
CA LYS A 242 -13.27 1.20 -2.64
C LYS A 242 -11.94 1.44 -1.95
N LEU A 243 -11.56 0.56 -1.02
CA LEU A 243 -10.38 0.73 -0.16
C LEU A 243 -9.29 -0.30 -0.48
N ILE A 244 -9.63 -1.59 -0.40
CA ILE A 244 -8.72 -2.69 -0.63
C ILE A 244 -9.15 -3.38 -1.93
N ALA A 245 -8.69 -2.84 -3.06
CA ALA A 245 -8.97 -3.42 -4.37
C ALA A 245 -8.15 -4.69 -4.62
N LEU A 246 -6.94 -4.75 -4.08
CA LEU A 246 -6.00 -5.87 -4.20
C LEU A 246 -5.58 -6.34 -2.81
N TRP A 247 -5.62 -7.65 -2.56
CA TRP A 247 -5.25 -8.23 -1.28
C TRP A 247 -4.53 -9.57 -1.43
N PRO A 248 -3.43 -9.83 -0.67
CA PRO A 248 -2.83 -11.16 -0.59
C PRO A 248 -3.82 -12.14 0.03
N PHE A 249 -4.37 -13.03 -0.80
CA PHE A 249 -5.42 -13.96 -0.43
C PHE A 249 -4.89 -15.38 -0.38
N PHE A 250 -5.22 -16.13 0.68
CA PHE A 250 -4.86 -17.55 0.80
C PHE A 250 -5.65 -18.37 -0.21
N TYR A 251 -5.11 -18.48 -1.44
CA TYR A 251 -5.83 -18.94 -2.62
C TYR A 251 -5.79 -20.46 -2.80
N ARG A 252 -4.70 -21.12 -2.39
CA ARG A 252 -4.50 -22.57 -2.55
C ARG A 252 -5.71 -23.47 -2.20
N PRO A 253 -6.55 -23.16 -1.20
CA PRO A 253 -7.73 -23.98 -0.90
C PRO A 253 -8.91 -23.84 -1.89
N PHE A 254 -8.83 -23.00 -2.93
CA PHE A 254 -9.87 -22.81 -3.96
C PHE A 254 -9.50 -23.57 -5.23
#